data_AF-A0A3N4L158-F1
#
_entry.id   AF-A0A3N4L158-F1
#
_cell.length_a   1.000
_cell.length_b   1.000
_cell.length_c   1.000
_cell.angle_alpha   90.00
_cell.angle_beta   90.00
_cell.angle_gamma   90.00
#
_symmetry.space_group_name_H-M   'P 1'
#
loop_
_entity.id
_entity.type
_entity.pdbx_description
1 polymer ?
#
loop_
_entity_poly.entity_id
_entity_poly.type
_entity_poly.pdbx_seq_one_letter_code
_entity_poly.pdbx_strand_id
1 'polypeptide(L)'
;MYTVNVRTQLVYSFTSLALAEHITSSDINGRAGFSTTTSLALCLANSLIHCNLHLPDHDEPTTTTTTTTATLDHGGGGGSSDGLFSIRHQAAEYIKWGRQGHFSVSPAPSASDRGIQAALQIWEEGLQRGWLTAEILEAVRSAQLLGQAAPPYTSVVWVLPVALLFWRDTARAVELARAAADVLVPTARDLAGWYVFAVTTVLWNWAAKSDVRLEKRWMRVKIEDEYRRLKLDGVRGAEDVHRGVEIYMETDTFGEGLGVARRSCNPQVVAMAYAGIAGVWYGATVREVVDGRAFVGYGVVEEVAGAIGTLAKEMEKRDDDETQMLASSIPLDDEYDGMI
;
A
#
# COMPACT_ATOMS: atom_id res chain seq x y z
N MET A 1 -20.69 20.80 -8.23
CA MET A 1 -19.72 20.18 -7.31
C MET A 1 -19.34 18.83 -7.90
N TYR A 2 -18.13 18.65 -8.44
CA TYR A 2 -17.72 17.33 -8.96
C TYR A 2 -17.58 16.38 -7.76
N THR A 3 -18.47 15.40 -7.65
CA THR A 3 -18.30 14.24 -6.77
C THR A 3 -17.24 13.37 -7.42
N VAL A 4 -16.00 13.60 -7.04
CA VAL A 4 -14.91 12.83 -7.62
C VAL A 4 -14.97 11.43 -7.01
N ASN A 5 -15.10 10.43 -7.88
CA ASN A 5 -15.29 9.06 -7.46
C ASN A 5 -13.93 8.51 -6.96
N VAL A 6 -13.69 8.55 -5.65
CA VAL A 6 -12.47 8.02 -5.01
C VAL A 6 -12.17 6.62 -5.54
N ARG A 7 -13.19 5.74 -5.64
CA ARG A 7 -13.08 4.41 -6.25
C ARG A 7 -12.40 4.42 -7.62
N THR A 8 -12.71 5.39 -8.47
CA THR A 8 -12.12 5.52 -9.80
C THR A 8 -10.63 5.87 -9.71
N GLN A 9 -10.21 6.76 -8.80
CA GLN A 9 -8.80 7.08 -8.60
C GLN A 9 -8.02 5.93 -7.97
N LEU A 10 -8.66 5.15 -7.10
CA LEU A 10 -8.06 3.94 -6.50
C LEU A 10 -7.76 2.90 -7.57
N VAL A 11 -8.71 2.65 -8.47
CA VAL A 11 -8.52 1.80 -9.67
C VAL A 11 -7.36 2.31 -10.50
N TYR A 12 -7.32 3.60 -10.81
CA TYR A 12 -6.26 4.12 -11.66
C TYR A 12 -4.88 4.13 -11.02
N SER A 13 -4.77 4.29 -9.70
CA SER A 13 -3.50 4.22 -8.99
C SER A 13 -2.90 2.81 -9.04
N PHE A 14 -3.73 1.80 -8.79
CA PHE A 14 -3.33 0.39 -8.88
C PHE A 14 -3.01 -0.04 -10.31
N THR A 15 -3.85 0.36 -11.25
CA THR A 15 -3.65 0.08 -12.69
C THR A 15 -2.41 0.80 -13.22
N SER A 16 -2.13 2.03 -12.78
CA SER A 16 -0.92 2.77 -13.17
C SER A 16 0.33 2.05 -12.69
N LEU A 17 0.32 1.54 -11.45
CA LEU A 17 1.43 0.77 -10.89
C LEU A 17 1.71 -0.47 -11.75
N ALA A 18 0.68 -1.26 -12.03
CA ALA A 18 0.76 -2.45 -12.87
C ALA A 18 1.22 -2.13 -14.31
N LEU A 19 0.73 -1.03 -14.90
CA LEU A 19 1.13 -0.59 -16.23
C LEU A 19 2.59 -0.15 -16.28
N ALA A 20 3.05 0.66 -15.32
CA ALA A 20 4.42 1.15 -15.27
C ALA A 20 5.42 -0.01 -15.18
N GLU A 21 5.06 -1.01 -14.39
CA GLU A 21 5.80 -2.25 -14.27
C GLU A 21 5.79 -3.08 -15.57
N HIS A 22 4.63 -3.24 -16.21
CA HIS A 22 4.52 -3.94 -17.49
C HIS A 22 5.37 -3.29 -18.60
N ILE A 23 5.34 -1.96 -18.70
CA ILE A 23 6.10 -1.21 -19.71
C ILE A 23 7.60 -1.36 -19.46
N THR A 24 8.05 -1.25 -18.21
CA THR A 24 9.48 -1.33 -17.89
C THR A 24 10.02 -2.75 -17.98
N SER A 25 9.23 -3.77 -17.62
CA SER A 25 9.64 -5.19 -17.73
C SER A 25 9.71 -5.70 -19.16
N SER A 26 8.77 -5.27 -20.03
CA SER A 26 8.75 -5.66 -21.45
C SER A 26 9.95 -5.12 -22.23
N ASP A 27 10.39 -3.89 -21.92
CA ASP A 27 11.59 -3.27 -22.50
C ASP A 27 12.90 -3.99 -22.08
N ILE A 28 12.96 -4.55 -20.87
CA ILE A 28 14.19 -5.11 -20.30
C ILE A 28 14.35 -6.60 -20.61
N ASN A 29 13.28 -7.40 -20.47
CA ASN A 29 13.37 -8.86 -20.45
C ASN A 29 12.53 -9.57 -21.51
N GLY A 30 11.75 -8.83 -22.33
CA GLY A 30 10.88 -9.41 -23.36
C GLY A 30 9.79 -10.36 -22.84
N ARG A 31 9.57 -10.42 -21.51
CA ARG A 31 8.52 -11.22 -20.88
C ARG A 31 7.48 -10.29 -20.26
N ALA A 32 6.23 -10.41 -20.73
CA ALA A 32 5.07 -9.71 -20.21
C ALA A 32 4.44 -10.51 -19.06
N GLY A 33 4.82 -10.22 -17.82
CA GLY A 33 4.16 -10.77 -16.63
C GLY A 33 4.28 -9.80 -15.45
N PHE A 34 3.36 -9.90 -14.49
CA PHE A 34 3.45 -9.20 -13.22
C PHE A 34 4.73 -9.62 -12.49
N SER A 35 5.46 -8.59 -12.08
CA SER A 35 6.53 -8.60 -11.10
C SER A 35 6.02 -9.04 -9.75
N THR A 36 6.96 -9.47 -8.93
CA THR A 36 6.84 -9.61 -7.49
C THR A 36 6.10 -8.44 -6.83
N THR A 37 6.33 -7.18 -7.25
CA THR A 37 5.74 -6.03 -6.55
C THR A 37 4.24 -5.90 -6.75
N THR A 38 3.72 -5.99 -7.98
CA THR A 38 2.26 -5.93 -8.21
C THR A 38 1.55 -7.08 -7.49
N SER A 39 2.09 -8.29 -7.50
CA SER A 39 1.51 -9.41 -6.75
C SER A 39 1.51 -9.17 -5.24
N LEU A 40 2.59 -8.63 -4.67
CA LEU A 40 2.63 -8.26 -3.25
C LEU A 40 1.62 -7.16 -2.90
N ALA A 41 1.41 -6.18 -3.79
CA ALA A 41 0.40 -5.15 -3.61
C ALA A 41 -1.01 -5.75 -3.61
N LEU A 42 -1.29 -6.69 -4.52
CA LEU A 42 -2.58 -7.40 -4.59
C LEU A 42 -2.81 -8.26 -3.34
N CYS A 43 -1.79 -8.99 -2.87
CA CYS A 43 -1.88 -9.77 -1.62
C CYS A 43 -2.14 -8.87 -0.41
N LEU A 44 -1.46 -7.72 -0.31
CA LEU A 44 -1.70 -6.75 0.76
C LEU A 44 -3.13 -6.20 0.70
N ALA A 45 -3.59 -5.81 -0.50
CA ALA A 45 -4.95 -5.35 -0.70
C ALA A 45 -5.98 -6.42 -0.29
N ASN A 46 -5.78 -7.67 -0.69
CA ASN A 46 -6.65 -8.78 -0.32
C ASN A 46 -6.70 -8.96 1.20
N SER A 47 -5.54 -8.96 1.86
CA SER A 47 -5.44 -9.03 3.32
C SER A 47 -6.19 -7.91 4.01
N LEU A 48 -6.09 -6.67 3.51
CA LEU A 48 -6.82 -5.53 4.05
C LEU A 48 -8.33 -5.71 3.85
N ILE A 49 -8.76 -6.13 2.67
CA ILE A 49 -10.18 -6.39 2.37
C ILE A 49 -10.76 -7.44 3.32
N HIS A 50 -10.09 -8.59 3.50
CA HIS A 50 -10.55 -9.66 4.38
C HIS A 50 -10.67 -9.21 5.85
N CYS A 51 -9.66 -8.50 6.36
CA CYS A 51 -9.67 -8.03 7.75
C CYS A 51 -10.81 -7.03 8.00
N ASN A 52 -11.06 -6.11 7.06
CA ASN A 52 -12.03 -5.02 7.25
C ASN A 52 -13.49 -5.42 6.96
N LEU A 53 -13.71 -6.39 6.06
CA LEU A 53 -15.06 -6.86 5.71
C LEU A 53 -15.53 -8.04 6.57
N HIS A 54 -14.67 -8.57 7.46
CA HIS A 54 -14.95 -9.79 8.24
C HIS A 54 -15.47 -10.93 7.36
N LEU A 55 -14.93 -11.06 6.12
CA LEU A 55 -15.35 -12.13 5.22
C LEU A 55 -14.94 -13.47 5.84
N PRO A 56 -15.83 -14.47 5.86
CA PRO A 56 -15.49 -15.79 6.37
C PRO A 56 -14.33 -16.38 5.54
N ASP A 57 -13.33 -16.95 6.22
CA ASP A 57 -12.21 -17.62 5.56
C ASP A 57 -12.77 -18.81 4.74
N HIS A 58 -12.72 -18.70 3.41
CA HIS A 58 -13.33 -19.70 2.52
C HIS A 58 -12.49 -20.97 2.34
N ASP A 59 -11.29 -21.06 2.93
CA ASP A 59 -10.29 -22.10 2.66
C ASP A 59 -9.81 -22.91 3.89
N GLU A 60 -10.46 -22.82 5.06
CA GLU A 60 -10.07 -23.72 6.16
C GLU A 60 -10.54 -25.17 5.89
N PRO A 61 -9.62 -26.16 5.85
CA PRO A 61 -10.01 -27.56 5.93
C PRO A 61 -10.62 -27.80 7.32
N THR A 62 -11.92 -28.09 7.32
CA THR A 62 -12.70 -28.44 8.51
C THR A 62 -12.01 -29.54 9.34
N THR A 63 -11.33 -29.12 10.40
CA THR A 63 -11.07 -29.96 11.58
C THR A 63 -11.41 -29.15 12.82
N THR A 64 -12.71 -29.12 13.11
CA THR A 64 -13.31 -29.08 14.46
C THR A 64 -12.73 -28.11 15.51
N THR A 65 -13.54 -27.08 15.77
CA THR A 65 -13.86 -26.55 17.11
C THR A 65 -12.84 -25.63 17.78
N THR A 66 -12.90 -24.34 17.45
CA THR A 66 -12.83 -23.25 18.45
C THR A 66 -13.54 -22.00 17.95
N THR A 67 -14.88 -22.02 18.00
CA THR A 67 -15.59 -20.82 18.45
C THR A 67 -15.06 -20.52 19.86
N THR A 68 -14.60 -19.29 20.12
CA THR A 68 -14.01 -18.78 21.38
C THR A 68 -12.48 -18.90 21.50
N THR A 69 -11.75 -17.98 20.83
CA THR A 69 -10.57 -17.30 21.40
C THR A 69 -10.18 -16.12 20.51
N ALA A 70 -10.98 -15.05 20.59
CA ALA A 70 -10.59 -13.69 20.20
C ALA A 70 -9.58 -13.07 21.20
N THR A 71 -8.69 -13.87 21.76
CA THR A 71 -7.71 -13.46 22.78
C THR A 71 -6.49 -14.35 22.70
N LEU A 72 -5.54 -13.97 21.86
CA LEU A 72 -4.10 -14.25 21.98
C LEU A 72 -3.33 -13.28 21.06
N ASP A 73 -3.63 -11.98 21.20
CA ASP A 73 -2.74 -10.89 20.81
C ASP A 73 -2.59 -9.90 21.99
N HIS A 74 -2.48 -10.47 23.20
CA HIS A 74 -2.22 -9.73 24.43
C HIS A 74 -0.74 -9.81 24.78
N GLY A 75 0.05 -9.04 24.05
CA GLY A 75 1.34 -8.51 24.50
C GLY A 75 1.16 -7.12 25.10
N GLY A 76 0.33 -6.99 26.15
CA GLY A 76 0.40 -5.89 27.12
C GLY A 76 -0.25 -4.55 26.76
N GLY A 77 -1.55 -4.43 27.08
CA GLY A 77 -2.12 -3.17 27.61
C GLY A 77 -2.96 -2.33 26.64
N GLY A 78 -4.27 -2.61 26.63
CA GLY A 78 -5.29 -1.71 26.07
C GLY A 78 -6.02 -2.32 24.87
N GLY A 79 -7.12 -3.03 25.15
CA GLY A 79 -8.04 -3.44 24.10
C GLY A 79 -8.71 -2.22 23.47
N SER A 80 -8.41 -1.96 22.19
CA SER A 80 -9.35 -1.39 21.24
C SER A 80 -9.44 -2.29 20.01
N SER A 81 -10.65 -2.40 19.51
CA SER A 81 -11.20 -3.35 18.56
C SER A 81 -10.86 -3.06 17.10
N ASP A 82 -9.65 -2.63 16.78
CA ASP A 82 -9.34 -2.21 15.40
C ASP A 82 -8.80 -3.39 14.58
N GLY A 83 -9.66 -4.40 14.37
CA GLY A 83 -9.42 -5.59 13.54
C GLY A 83 -9.20 -5.30 12.04
N LEU A 84 -8.73 -4.11 11.70
CA LEU A 84 -8.59 -3.58 10.34
C LEU A 84 -7.32 -4.09 9.63
N PHE A 85 -6.36 -4.67 10.37
CA PHE A 85 -5.12 -5.20 9.82
C PHE A 85 -4.53 -6.32 10.68
N SER A 86 -4.19 -7.45 10.05
CA SER A 86 -3.53 -8.58 10.70
C SER A 86 -2.24 -8.93 9.97
N ILE A 87 -1.11 -8.76 10.67
CA ILE A 87 0.23 -9.12 10.18
C ILE A 87 0.29 -10.60 9.79
N ARG A 88 -0.36 -11.48 10.57
CA ARG A 88 -0.38 -12.92 10.30
C ARG A 88 -1.18 -13.26 9.05
N HIS A 89 -2.33 -12.62 8.86
CA HIS A 89 -3.14 -12.83 7.66
C HIS A 89 -2.40 -12.32 6.42
N GLN A 90 -1.76 -11.16 6.50
CA GLN A 90 -0.92 -10.64 5.43
C GLN A 90 0.23 -11.61 5.08
N ALA A 91 0.92 -12.15 6.09
CA ALA A 91 1.98 -13.14 5.88
C ALA A 91 1.45 -14.42 5.21
N ALA A 92 0.27 -14.90 5.60
CA ALA A 92 -0.37 -16.07 4.99
C ALA A 92 -0.67 -15.86 3.50
N GLU A 93 -1.19 -14.68 3.12
CA GLU A 93 -1.41 -14.32 1.72
C GLU A 93 -0.10 -14.29 0.92
N TYR A 94 0.99 -13.80 1.51
CA TYR A 94 2.30 -13.84 0.86
C TYR A 94 2.88 -15.25 0.73
N ILE A 95 2.63 -16.14 1.69
CA ILE A 95 3.01 -17.56 1.58
C ILE A 95 2.23 -18.22 0.45
N LYS A 96 0.91 -17.98 0.33
CA LYS A 96 0.10 -18.47 -0.80
C LYS A 96 0.65 -17.98 -2.13
N TRP A 97 0.99 -16.70 -2.25
CA TRP A 97 1.66 -16.16 -3.44
C TRP A 97 3.00 -16.86 -3.71
N GLY A 98 3.87 -16.97 -2.71
CA GLY A 98 5.19 -17.58 -2.86
C GLY A 98 5.15 -19.06 -3.27
N ARG A 99 4.17 -19.82 -2.77
CA ARG A 99 4.01 -21.27 -3.02
C ARG A 99 3.23 -21.57 -4.29
N GLN A 100 2.15 -20.84 -4.55
CA GLN A 100 1.13 -21.20 -5.55
C GLN A 100 1.05 -20.18 -6.69
N GLY A 101 1.75 -19.05 -6.59
CA GLY A 101 1.58 -17.93 -7.53
C GLY A 101 0.23 -17.21 -7.38
N HIS A 102 -0.38 -17.25 -6.19
CA HIS A 102 -1.61 -16.52 -5.90
C HIS A 102 -1.47 -15.02 -6.25
N PHE A 103 -2.42 -14.44 -7.00
CA PHE A 103 -2.31 -13.07 -7.57
C PHE A 103 -1.07 -12.80 -8.44
N SER A 104 -0.46 -13.83 -9.03
CA SER A 104 0.63 -13.70 -9.99
C SER A 104 0.23 -14.29 -11.34
N VAL A 105 0.68 -13.65 -12.43
CA VAL A 105 0.60 -14.22 -13.79
C VAL A 105 1.83 -15.03 -14.15
N SER A 106 2.83 -15.07 -13.26
CA SER A 106 4.04 -15.90 -13.37
C SER A 106 4.06 -16.96 -12.26
N PRO A 107 4.47 -18.21 -12.56
CA PRO A 107 4.58 -19.25 -11.54
C PRO A 107 5.76 -18.95 -10.59
N ALA A 108 5.42 -18.62 -9.35
CA ALA A 108 6.32 -18.41 -8.19
C ALA A 108 7.35 -17.26 -8.30
N PRO A 109 7.91 -16.78 -7.17
CA PRO A 109 8.91 -15.71 -7.15
C PRO A 109 10.20 -16.12 -7.86
N SER A 110 10.84 -15.18 -8.52
CA SER A 110 12.07 -15.42 -9.27
C SER A 110 13.26 -15.69 -8.34
N ALA A 111 14.34 -16.30 -8.86
CA ALA A 111 15.58 -16.49 -8.09
C ALA A 111 16.23 -15.16 -7.63
N SER A 112 15.83 -14.02 -8.21
CA SER A 112 16.23 -12.68 -7.75
C SER A 112 15.62 -12.28 -6.41
N ASP A 113 14.55 -12.96 -5.96
CA ASP A 113 13.76 -12.61 -4.77
C ASP A 113 14.22 -13.36 -3.50
N ARG A 114 15.50 -13.74 -3.41
CA ARG A 114 16.04 -14.60 -2.35
C ARG A 114 15.69 -14.16 -0.92
N GLY A 115 15.77 -12.86 -0.61
CA GLY A 115 15.44 -12.39 0.74
C GLY A 115 13.94 -12.38 1.04
N ILE A 116 13.08 -12.22 0.02
CA ILE A 116 11.63 -12.39 0.19
C ILE A 116 11.34 -13.87 0.44
N GLN A 117 11.92 -14.77 -0.36
CA GLN A 117 11.78 -16.21 -0.15
C GLN A 117 12.25 -16.64 1.24
N ALA A 118 13.38 -16.11 1.72
CA ALA A 118 13.88 -16.36 3.06
C ALA A 118 12.91 -15.86 4.15
N ALA A 119 12.35 -14.65 3.99
CA ALA A 119 11.34 -14.12 4.91
C ALA A 119 10.08 -15.02 4.94
N LEU A 120 9.59 -15.44 3.77
CA LEU A 120 8.43 -16.35 3.67
C LEU A 120 8.70 -17.70 4.34
N GLN A 121 9.91 -18.25 4.16
CA GLN A 121 10.30 -19.49 4.82
C GLN A 121 10.31 -19.34 6.35
N ILE A 122 10.84 -18.22 6.87
CA ILE A 122 10.82 -17.94 8.31
C ILE A 122 9.39 -17.82 8.84
N TRP A 123 8.50 -17.16 8.09
CA TRP A 123 7.07 -17.10 8.44
C TRP A 123 6.43 -18.48 8.47
N GLU A 124 6.62 -19.29 7.43
CA GLU A 124 6.03 -20.62 7.33
C GLU A 124 6.52 -21.55 8.45
N GLU A 125 7.83 -21.57 8.72
CA GLU A 125 8.42 -22.35 9.82
C GLU A 125 7.93 -21.85 11.19
N GLY A 126 7.89 -20.54 11.38
CA GLY A 126 7.43 -19.92 12.62
C GLY A 126 5.96 -20.21 12.92
N LEU A 127 5.08 -20.11 11.91
CA LEU A 127 3.66 -20.46 12.03
C LEU A 127 3.48 -21.95 12.34
N GLN A 128 4.20 -22.84 11.65
CA GLN A 128 4.14 -24.29 11.91
C GLN A 128 4.61 -24.67 13.32
N ARG A 129 5.57 -23.92 13.87
CA ARG A 129 6.11 -24.13 15.23
C ARG A 129 5.30 -23.41 16.33
N GLY A 130 4.29 -22.63 15.95
CA GLY A 130 3.48 -21.85 16.90
C GLY A 130 4.22 -20.68 17.55
N TRP A 131 5.24 -20.11 16.88
CA TRP A 131 5.94 -18.92 17.37
C TRP A 131 5.00 -17.72 17.48
N LEU A 132 5.30 -16.81 18.40
CA LEU A 132 4.62 -15.52 18.52
C LEU A 132 4.98 -14.64 17.32
N THR A 133 4.06 -13.72 16.95
CA THR A 133 4.27 -12.81 15.80
C THR A 133 5.57 -12.00 15.96
N ALA A 134 5.84 -11.49 17.16
CA ALA A 134 7.05 -10.73 17.46
C ALA A 134 8.34 -11.54 17.28
N GLU A 135 8.32 -12.84 17.61
CA GLU A 135 9.48 -13.74 17.46
C GLU A 135 9.78 -13.99 15.98
N ILE A 136 8.74 -14.21 15.16
CA ILE A 136 8.88 -14.38 13.71
C ILE A 136 9.44 -13.11 13.07
N LEU A 137 8.89 -11.94 13.42
CA LEU A 137 9.36 -10.65 12.89
C LEU A 137 10.82 -10.38 13.25
N GLU A 138 11.24 -10.71 14.48
CA GLU A 138 12.64 -10.56 14.88
C GLU A 138 13.57 -11.52 14.14
N ALA A 139 13.12 -12.75 13.87
CA ALA A 139 13.85 -13.69 13.03
C ALA A 139 13.99 -13.19 11.58
N VAL A 140 12.92 -12.65 10.98
CA VAL A 140 12.96 -12.03 9.64
C VAL A 140 13.95 -10.88 9.61
N ARG A 141 13.89 -9.97 10.60
CA ARG A 141 14.81 -8.83 10.72
C ARG A 141 16.26 -9.29 10.83
N SER A 142 16.53 -10.27 11.69
CA SER A 142 17.86 -10.85 11.88
C SER A 142 18.41 -11.45 10.59
N ALA A 143 17.61 -12.22 9.86
CA ALA A 143 18.02 -12.84 8.60
C ALA A 143 18.38 -11.81 7.52
N GLN A 144 17.65 -10.68 7.45
CA GLN A 144 17.95 -9.63 6.48
C GLN A 144 19.22 -8.84 6.82
N LEU A 145 19.47 -8.56 8.11
CA LEU A 145 20.68 -7.87 8.54
C LEU A 145 21.96 -8.69 8.27
N LEU A 146 21.86 -10.02 8.25
CA LEU A 146 22.98 -10.93 7.98
C LEU A 146 23.34 -11.07 6.48
N GLY A 147 22.84 -10.18 5.62
CA GLY A 147 23.26 -10.12 4.21
C GLY A 147 22.60 -11.15 3.29
N GLN A 148 21.60 -11.91 3.77
CA GLN A 148 20.66 -12.62 2.89
C GLN A 148 19.60 -11.69 2.30
N ALA A 149 19.73 -10.37 2.52
CA ALA A 149 18.81 -9.35 2.09
C ALA A 149 18.48 -9.49 0.60
N ALA A 150 17.18 -9.55 0.30
CA ALA A 150 16.68 -9.26 -1.02
C ALA A 150 17.24 -7.88 -1.41
N PRO A 151 17.60 -7.66 -2.68
CA PRO A 151 17.83 -6.30 -3.12
C PRO A 151 16.56 -5.48 -2.78
N PRO A 152 16.65 -4.41 -1.98
CA PRO A 152 15.48 -3.66 -1.48
C PRO A 152 14.72 -2.89 -2.59
N TYR A 153 15.02 -3.18 -3.86
CA TYR A 153 14.36 -2.62 -5.03
C TYR A 153 13.08 -3.35 -5.41
N THR A 154 12.68 -4.44 -4.73
CA THR A 154 11.27 -4.88 -4.78
C THR A 154 10.45 -3.77 -4.12
N SER A 155 10.11 -2.81 -4.98
CA SER A 155 9.89 -1.42 -4.65
C SER A 155 8.88 -1.30 -3.53
N VAL A 156 9.22 -0.49 -2.53
CA VAL A 156 8.38 -0.26 -1.35
C VAL A 156 6.92 0.06 -1.68
N VAL A 157 6.68 0.55 -2.89
CA VAL A 157 5.41 0.92 -3.49
C VAL A 157 4.31 -0.14 -3.43
N TRP A 158 4.61 -1.41 -3.13
CA TRP A 158 3.57 -2.41 -2.87
C TRP A 158 2.70 -2.07 -1.66
N VAL A 159 3.13 -1.16 -0.77
CA VAL A 159 2.30 -0.62 0.32
C VAL A 159 1.26 0.42 -0.12
N LEU A 160 1.18 0.75 -1.42
CA LEU A 160 0.17 1.67 -1.98
C LEU A 160 -1.27 1.40 -1.50
N PRO A 161 -1.79 0.15 -1.40
CA PRO A 161 -3.13 -0.11 -0.86
C PRO A 161 -3.39 0.54 0.50
N VAL A 162 -2.38 0.62 1.37
CA VAL A 162 -2.51 1.22 2.70
C VAL A 162 -2.76 2.72 2.57
N ALA A 163 -1.99 3.41 1.73
CA ALA A 163 -2.21 4.82 1.46
C ALA A 163 -3.62 5.05 0.91
N LEU A 164 -4.07 4.19 -0.01
CA LEU A 164 -5.36 4.31 -0.67
C LEU A 164 -6.57 4.12 0.28
N LEU A 165 -6.47 3.21 1.25
CA LEU A 165 -7.55 2.94 2.22
C LEU A 165 -7.56 3.93 3.38
N PHE A 166 -6.39 4.32 3.88
CA PHE A 166 -6.27 5.07 5.14
C PHE A 166 -5.84 6.53 4.93
N TRP A 167 -5.96 7.10 3.74
CA TRP A 167 -5.40 8.43 3.45
C TRP A 167 -5.89 9.56 4.35
N ARG A 168 -7.13 9.48 4.85
CA ARG A 168 -7.71 10.45 5.79
C ARG A 168 -7.01 10.45 7.15
N ASP A 169 -6.44 9.33 7.55
CA ASP A 169 -5.57 9.23 8.72
C ASP A 169 -4.15 8.92 8.27
N THR A 170 -3.43 9.97 7.87
CA THR A 170 -2.05 9.84 7.38
C THR A 170 -1.13 9.19 8.41
N ALA A 171 -1.31 9.48 9.71
CA ALA A 171 -0.48 8.88 10.74
C ALA A 171 -0.69 7.36 10.80
N ARG A 172 -1.96 6.93 10.83
CA ARG A 172 -2.32 5.51 10.80
C ARG A 172 -1.86 4.82 9.53
N ALA A 173 -2.03 5.45 8.36
CA ALA A 173 -1.56 4.90 7.09
C ALA A 173 -0.04 4.66 7.10
N VAL A 174 0.73 5.61 7.63
CA VAL A 174 2.19 5.48 7.75
C VAL A 174 2.57 4.34 8.69
N GLU A 175 1.89 4.19 9.83
CA GLU A 175 2.13 3.08 10.77
C GLU A 175 1.82 1.72 10.15
N LEU A 176 0.69 1.59 9.47
CA LEU A 176 0.29 0.36 8.79
C LEU A 176 1.26 0.02 7.65
N ALA A 177 1.76 1.00 6.92
CA ALA A 177 2.75 0.79 5.86
C ALA A 177 4.08 0.26 6.41
N ARG A 178 4.52 0.79 7.55
CA ARG A 178 5.70 0.31 8.27
C ARG A 178 5.51 -1.13 8.76
N ALA A 179 4.37 -1.42 9.38
CA ALA A 179 4.04 -2.75 9.87
C ALA A 179 3.93 -3.77 8.73
N ALA A 180 3.35 -3.38 7.60
CA ALA A 180 3.31 -4.19 6.40
C ALA A 180 4.75 -4.49 5.93
N ALA A 181 5.60 -3.48 5.81
CA ALA A 181 6.98 -3.64 5.37
C ALA A 181 7.80 -4.59 6.27
N ASP A 182 7.57 -4.59 7.59
CA ASP A 182 8.24 -5.51 8.52
C ASP A 182 7.99 -6.99 8.20
N VAL A 183 6.89 -7.33 7.51
CA VAL A 183 6.57 -8.74 7.18
C VAL A 183 7.60 -9.35 6.24
N LEU A 184 8.06 -8.60 5.24
CA LEU A 184 8.95 -9.12 4.20
C LEU A 184 10.29 -8.41 4.12
N VAL A 185 10.33 -7.09 4.36
CA VAL A 185 11.52 -6.26 4.18
C VAL A 185 11.62 -5.21 5.28
N PRO A 186 11.92 -5.59 6.54
CA PRO A 186 12.10 -4.64 7.66
C PRO A 186 13.08 -3.49 7.38
N THR A 187 14.08 -3.71 6.54
CA THR A 187 15.05 -2.67 6.16
C THR A 187 14.43 -1.54 5.33
N ALA A 188 13.27 -1.75 4.71
CA ALA A 188 12.52 -0.76 3.94
C ALA A 188 11.40 -0.09 4.75
N ARG A 189 11.27 -0.38 6.04
CA ARG A 189 10.19 0.09 6.92
C ARG A 189 9.94 1.59 6.82
N ASP A 190 10.96 2.41 7.05
CA ASP A 190 10.80 3.86 7.06
C ASP A 190 10.60 4.45 5.66
N LEU A 191 11.20 3.83 4.65
CA LEU A 191 10.95 4.19 3.26
C LEU A 191 9.48 3.91 2.87
N ALA A 192 8.87 2.86 3.42
CA ALA A 192 7.47 2.51 3.19
C ALA A 192 6.53 3.53 3.82
N GLY A 193 6.81 3.87 5.07
CA GLY A 193 6.10 4.93 5.78
C GLY A 193 6.19 6.26 5.03
N TRP A 194 7.39 6.65 4.60
CA TRP A 194 7.59 7.88 3.83
C TRP A 194 6.85 7.88 2.49
N TYR A 195 6.89 6.78 1.74
CA TYR A 195 6.16 6.68 0.47
C TYR A 195 4.65 6.83 0.67
N VAL A 196 4.09 6.19 1.70
CA VAL A 196 2.66 6.37 2.05
C VAL A 196 2.36 7.79 2.49
N PHE A 197 3.25 8.43 3.27
CA PHE A 197 3.11 9.85 3.61
C PHE A 197 3.04 10.73 2.35
N ALA A 198 3.89 10.48 1.35
CA ALA A 198 3.88 11.22 0.10
C ALA A 198 2.56 11.04 -0.67
N VAL A 199 2.09 9.79 -0.82
CA VAL A 199 0.82 9.47 -1.51
C VAL A 199 -0.37 10.11 -0.80
N THR A 200 -0.45 9.98 0.53
CA THR A 200 -1.56 10.53 1.33
C THR A 200 -1.57 12.06 1.34
N THR A 201 -0.39 12.70 1.35
CA THR A 201 -0.27 14.15 1.16
C THR A 201 -0.88 14.58 -0.18
N VAL A 202 -0.60 13.85 -1.26
CA VAL A 202 -1.16 14.12 -2.58
C VAL A 202 -2.68 13.91 -2.61
N LEU A 203 -3.18 12.83 -1.99
CA LEU A 203 -4.62 12.57 -1.84
C LEU A 203 -5.35 13.69 -1.10
N TRP A 204 -4.77 14.20 -0.01
CA TRP A 204 -5.34 15.31 0.77
C TRP A 204 -5.47 16.60 -0.04
N ASN A 205 -4.40 17.00 -0.74
CA ASN A 205 -4.43 18.21 -1.57
C ASN A 205 -5.43 18.06 -2.72
N TRP A 206 -5.46 16.87 -3.33
CA TRP A 206 -6.42 16.56 -4.38
C TRP A 206 -7.88 16.66 -3.89
N ALA A 207 -8.18 16.10 -2.71
CA ALA A 207 -9.51 16.17 -2.11
C ALA A 207 -9.94 17.60 -1.76
N ALA A 208 -8.97 18.46 -1.40
CA ALA A 208 -9.20 19.88 -1.12
C ALA A 208 -9.52 20.73 -2.37
N LYS A 209 -9.41 20.18 -3.58
CA LYS A 209 -9.75 20.81 -4.88
C LYS A 209 -9.02 22.14 -5.13
N SER A 210 -7.78 22.25 -4.70
CA SER A 210 -7.02 23.49 -4.74
C SER A 210 -6.21 23.64 -6.04
N ASP A 211 -5.58 24.81 -6.22
CA ASP A 211 -4.85 25.15 -7.44
C ASP A 211 -3.56 24.31 -7.57
N VAL A 212 -3.59 23.39 -8.54
CA VAL A 212 -2.57 22.37 -8.83
C VAL A 212 -1.12 22.88 -8.76
N ARG A 213 -0.83 24.08 -9.29
CA ARG A 213 0.56 24.56 -9.41
C ARG A 213 1.12 25.11 -8.11
N LEU A 214 0.31 25.87 -7.38
CA LEU A 214 0.70 26.41 -6.07
C LEU A 214 0.85 25.27 -5.06
N GLU A 215 0.03 24.23 -5.18
CA GLU A 215 0.05 23.09 -4.28
C GLU A 215 1.24 22.16 -4.45
N LYS A 216 1.63 21.82 -5.69
CA LYS A 216 2.80 20.95 -5.90
C LYS A 216 4.07 21.51 -5.25
N ARG A 217 4.23 22.84 -5.22
CA ARG A 217 5.34 23.49 -4.52
C ARG A 217 5.29 23.25 -3.01
N TRP A 218 4.13 23.41 -2.39
CA TRP A 218 3.96 23.16 -0.94
C TRP A 218 4.08 21.68 -0.58
N MET A 219 3.48 20.79 -1.37
CA MET A 219 3.61 19.35 -1.21
C MET A 219 5.07 18.90 -1.30
N ARG A 220 5.81 19.42 -2.30
CA ARG A 220 7.24 19.15 -2.45
C ARG A 220 8.00 19.48 -1.17
N VAL A 221 7.82 20.68 -0.60
CA VAL A 221 8.51 21.06 0.65
C VAL A 221 8.19 20.08 1.78
N LYS A 222 6.92 19.75 2.02
CA LYS A 222 6.52 18.82 3.10
C LYS A 222 7.10 17.42 2.91
N ILE A 223 7.06 16.89 1.69
CA ILE A 223 7.54 15.54 1.36
C ILE A 223 9.07 15.46 1.47
N GLU A 224 9.78 16.50 1.01
CA GLU A 224 11.23 16.64 1.14
C GLU A 224 11.67 16.74 2.60
N ASP A 225 10.99 17.56 3.40
CA ASP A 225 11.32 17.73 4.81
C ASP A 225 11.15 16.41 5.57
N GLU A 226 10.08 15.66 5.28
CA GLU A 226 9.86 14.34 5.87
C GLU A 226 10.92 13.31 5.42
N TYR A 227 11.30 13.32 4.15
CA TYR A 227 12.37 12.45 3.62
C TYR A 227 13.70 12.68 4.38
N ARG A 228 14.09 13.95 4.53
CA ARG A 228 15.31 14.35 5.24
C ARG A 228 15.23 14.07 6.74
N ARG A 229 14.07 14.30 7.36
CA ARG A 229 13.84 14.02 8.78
C ARG A 229 14.08 12.54 9.11
N LEU A 230 13.68 11.65 8.21
CA LEU A 230 13.86 10.20 8.34
C LEU A 230 15.27 9.73 7.95
N LYS A 231 16.14 10.63 7.45
CA LYS A 231 17.51 10.33 7.03
C LYS A 231 17.58 9.14 6.07
N LEU A 232 16.72 9.16 5.06
CA LEU A 232 16.63 8.09 4.07
C LEU A 232 17.81 8.11 3.06
N ASP A 233 18.67 9.13 3.12
CA ASP A 233 19.91 9.19 2.34
C ASP A 233 20.78 7.95 2.62
N GLY A 234 21.17 7.25 1.56
CA GLY A 234 21.94 6.00 1.66
C GLY A 234 21.13 4.76 2.01
N VAL A 235 19.82 4.88 2.29
CA VAL A 235 18.91 3.73 2.29
C VAL A 235 18.78 3.25 0.85
N ARG A 236 19.19 2.00 0.60
CA ARG A 236 19.22 1.46 -0.76
C ARG A 236 17.82 1.45 -1.37
N GLY A 237 17.68 2.02 -2.57
CA GLY A 237 16.40 2.17 -3.27
C GLY A 237 15.60 3.42 -2.87
N ALA A 238 15.98 4.13 -1.80
CA ALA A 238 15.29 5.35 -1.39
C ALA A 238 15.42 6.46 -2.44
N GLU A 239 16.59 6.61 -3.06
CA GLU A 239 16.82 7.58 -4.14
C GLU A 239 15.92 7.30 -5.37
N ASP A 240 15.70 6.03 -5.73
CA ASP A 240 14.85 5.66 -6.86
C ASP A 240 13.37 5.95 -6.58
N VAL A 241 12.88 5.59 -5.38
CA VAL A 241 11.50 5.90 -4.98
C VAL A 241 11.33 7.41 -4.89
N HIS A 242 12.29 8.11 -4.27
CA HIS A 242 12.31 9.57 -4.16
C HIS A 242 12.28 10.24 -5.52
N ARG A 243 13.09 9.78 -6.47
CA ARG A 243 13.07 10.28 -7.84
C ARG A 243 11.71 10.10 -8.51
N GLY A 244 11.02 8.98 -8.27
CA GLY A 244 9.65 8.78 -8.76
C GLY A 244 8.68 9.85 -8.26
N VAL A 245 8.81 10.24 -6.98
CA VAL A 245 8.02 11.31 -6.38
C VAL A 245 8.40 12.69 -6.95
N GLU A 246 9.68 12.96 -7.13
CA GLU A 246 10.15 14.21 -7.75
C GLU A 246 9.60 14.38 -9.18
N ILE A 247 9.61 13.31 -9.98
CA ILE A 247 9.08 13.34 -11.34
C ILE A 247 7.60 13.75 -11.34
N TYR A 248 6.79 13.22 -10.41
CA TYR A 248 5.39 13.65 -10.26
C TYR A 248 5.28 15.16 -9.95
N MET A 249 6.20 15.69 -9.14
CA MET A 249 6.24 17.11 -8.80
C MET A 249 6.77 18.00 -9.93
N GLU A 250 7.48 17.43 -10.92
CA GLU A 250 8.10 18.13 -12.04
C GLU A 250 7.25 18.13 -13.32
N THR A 251 6.37 17.13 -13.49
CA THR A 251 5.59 16.97 -14.73
C THR A 251 4.13 17.36 -14.57
N ASP A 252 3.52 17.82 -15.66
CA ASP A 252 2.13 18.29 -15.67
C ASP A 252 1.15 17.19 -16.13
N THR A 253 1.65 16.10 -16.72
CA THR A 253 0.83 15.00 -17.23
C THR A 253 1.37 13.62 -16.84
N PHE A 254 0.48 12.62 -16.83
CA PHE A 254 0.86 11.23 -16.55
C PHE A 254 1.88 10.70 -17.57
N GLY A 255 1.63 10.92 -18.86
CA GLY A 255 2.47 10.41 -19.95
C GLY A 255 3.88 11.02 -19.98
N GLU A 256 4.00 12.32 -19.70
CA GLU A 256 5.28 13.00 -19.62
C GLU A 256 6.16 12.41 -18.50
N GLY A 257 5.63 12.31 -17.29
CA GLY A 257 6.40 11.79 -16.15
C GLY A 257 6.75 10.31 -16.32
N LEU A 258 5.87 9.49 -16.89
CA LEU A 258 6.20 8.10 -17.19
C LEU A 258 7.34 8.02 -18.23
N GLY A 259 7.36 8.91 -19.22
CA GLY A 259 8.44 9.02 -20.19
C GLY A 259 9.78 9.42 -19.55
N VAL A 260 9.77 10.29 -18.54
CA VAL A 260 10.96 10.64 -17.75
C VAL A 260 11.42 9.46 -16.90
N ALA A 261 10.50 8.82 -16.18
CA ALA A 261 10.81 7.70 -15.28
C ALA A 261 11.50 6.53 -16.01
N ARG A 262 11.04 6.20 -17.23
CA ARG A 262 11.63 5.15 -18.08
C ARG A 262 13.08 5.40 -18.48
N ARG A 263 13.57 6.64 -18.42
CA ARG A 263 14.96 7.00 -18.75
C ARG A 263 15.88 7.06 -17.53
N SER A 264 15.37 6.71 -16.35
CA SER A 264 16.13 6.71 -15.10
C SER A 264 17.07 5.51 -15.00
N CYS A 265 18.03 5.54 -14.07
CA CYS A 265 18.99 4.45 -13.86
C CYS A 265 18.32 3.14 -13.41
N ASN A 266 17.25 3.24 -12.61
CA ASN A 266 16.40 2.11 -12.21
C ASN A 266 14.96 2.36 -12.66
N PRO A 267 14.67 2.21 -13.97
CA PRO A 267 13.42 2.68 -14.55
C PRO A 267 12.20 1.96 -13.98
N GLN A 268 12.33 0.70 -13.53
CA GLN A 268 11.24 -0.05 -12.94
C GLN A 268 10.77 0.57 -11.61
N VAL A 269 11.67 0.75 -10.64
CA VAL A 269 11.33 1.32 -9.33
C VAL A 269 10.84 2.76 -9.45
N VAL A 270 11.56 3.57 -10.24
CA VAL A 270 11.22 4.98 -10.44
C VAL A 270 9.86 5.11 -11.10
N ALA A 271 9.57 4.33 -12.14
CA ALA A 271 8.28 4.39 -12.83
C ALA A 271 7.13 3.92 -11.94
N MET A 272 7.35 2.92 -11.09
CA MET A 272 6.33 2.42 -10.18
C MET A 272 6.03 3.40 -9.03
N ALA A 273 7.05 4.01 -8.43
CA ALA A 273 6.88 5.06 -7.42
C ALA A 273 6.17 6.29 -8.00
N TYR A 274 6.59 6.71 -9.19
CA TYR A 274 5.90 7.74 -9.96
C TYR A 274 4.45 7.36 -10.21
N ALA A 275 4.19 6.18 -10.76
CA ALA A 275 2.87 5.77 -11.20
C ALA A 275 1.87 5.62 -10.04
N GLY A 276 2.31 5.14 -8.88
CA GLY A 276 1.45 5.06 -7.70
C GLY A 276 0.97 6.43 -7.21
N ILE A 277 1.83 7.46 -7.22
CA ILE A 277 1.44 8.83 -6.85
C ILE A 277 0.68 9.53 -7.99
N ALA A 278 1.19 9.43 -9.21
CA ALA A 278 0.62 10.10 -10.37
C ALA A 278 -0.78 9.54 -10.71
N GLY A 279 -1.00 8.23 -10.48
CA GLY A 279 -2.28 7.59 -10.71
C GLY A 279 -3.40 8.09 -9.80
N VAL A 280 -3.07 8.55 -8.59
CA VAL A 280 -4.02 9.20 -7.67
C VAL A 280 -4.52 10.53 -8.24
N TRP A 281 -3.61 11.30 -8.83
CA TRP A 281 -3.89 12.66 -9.25
C TRP A 281 -4.51 12.71 -10.64
N TYR A 282 -3.97 11.93 -11.58
CA TYR A 282 -4.27 12.01 -12.99
C TYR A 282 -5.33 11.01 -13.49
N GLY A 283 -5.96 10.22 -12.62
CA GLY A 283 -6.59 8.94 -12.98
C GLY A 283 -7.45 8.91 -14.26
N ALA A 284 -8.24 9.93 -14.57
CA ALA A 284 -8.99 9.95 -15.84
C ALA A 284 -8.10 9.90 -17.09
N THR A 285 -6.93 10.56 -17.08
CA THR A 285 -5.96 10.56 -18.19
C THR A 285 -5.08 9.32 -18.21
N VAL A 286 -4.94 8.62 -17.08
CA VAL A 286 -4.29 7.30 -17.02
C VAL A 286 -5.04 6.33 -17.93
N ARG A 287 -6.37 6.39 -17.92
CA ARG A 287 -7.23 5.56 -18.78
C ARG A 287 -6.88 5.71 -20.25
N GLU A 288 -6.62 6.92 -20.75
CA GLU A 288 -6.27 7.13 -22.17
C GLU A 288 -4.93 6.47 -22.53
N VAL A 289 -4.01 6.40 -21.58
CA VAL A 289 -2.70 5.74 -21.75
C VAL A 289 -2.81 4.22 -21.58
N VAL A 290 -3.71 3.75 -20.71
CA VAL A 290 -3.96 2.33 -20.39
C VAL A 290 -4.87 1.65 -21.43
N ASP A 291 -5.97 2.26 -21.84
CA ASP A 291 -6.97 1.68 -22.77
C ASP A 291 -6.37 1.38 -24.15
N GLY A 292 -5.22 2.00 -24.49
CA GLY A 292 -4.45 1.67 -25.69
C GLY A 292 -3.52 0.45 -25.55
N ARG A 293 -3.43 -0.19 -24.37
CA ARG A 293 -2.46 -1.25 -24.06
C ARG A 293 -3.07 -2.35 -23.19
N ALA A 294 -3.42 -3.47 -23.81
CA ALA A 294 -3.77 -4.67 -23.07
C ALA A 294 -2.53 -5.23 -22.37
N PHE A 295 -2.58 -5.42 -21.04
CA PHE A 295 -1.59 -6.19 -20.29
C PHE A 295 -2.24 -7.34 -19.54
N VAL A 296 -1.49 -8.44 -19.38
CA VAL A 296 -1.97 -9.66 -18.74
C VAL A 296 -2.30 -9.39 -17.28
N GLY A 297 -3.51 -9.78 -16.85
CA GLY A 297 -3.98 -9.63 -15.46
C GLY A 297 -4.63 -8.29 -15.12
N TYR A 298 -4.87 -7.42 -16.12
CA TYR A 298 -5.63 -6.17 -15.94
C TYR A 298 -6.97 -6.39 -15.20
N GLY A 299 -7.72 -7.45 -15.54
CA GLY A 299 -9.00 -7.76 -14.89
C GLY A 299 -8.88 -8.02 -13.39
N VAL A 300 -7.81 -8.67 -12.93
CA VAL A 300 -7.57 -8.91 -11.49
C VAL A 300 -7.26 -7.59 -10.78
N VAL A 301 -6.46 -6.72 -11.41
CA VAL A 301 -6.14 -5.40 -10.86
C VAL A 301 -7.39 -4.53 -10.76
N GLU A 302 -8.24 -4.55 -11.79
CA GLU A 302 -9.51 -3.81 -11.80
C GLU A 302 -10.48 -4.33 -10.73
N GLU A 303 -10.57 -5.65 -10.56
CA GLU A 303 -11.41 -6.29 -9.53
C GLU A 303 -10.94 -5.90 -8.12
N VAL A 304 -9.66 -6.10 -7.81
CA VAL A 304 -9.10 -5.76 -6.49
C VAL A 304 -9.22 -4.28 -6.20
N ALA A 305 -8.88 -3.41 -7.16
CA ALA A 305 -9.01 -1.99 -6.94
C ALA A 305 -10.48 -1.52 -6.85
N GLY A 306 -11.39 -2.21 -7.53
CA GLY A 306 -12.83 -2.07 -7.36
C GLY A 306 -13.31 -2.44 -5.96
N ALA A 307 -12.76 -3.50 -5.37
CA ALA A 307 -13.02 -3.93 -4.00
C ALA A 307 -12.45 -2.93 -2.97
N ILE A 308 -11.19 -2.50 -3.13
CA ILE A 308 -10.59 -1.42 -2.31
C ILE A 308 -11.46 -0.16 -2.36
N GLY A 309 -11.94 0.22 -3.55
CA GLY A 309 -12.77 1.40 -3.69
C GLY A 309 -14.19 1.28 -3.14
N THR A 310 -14.71 0.06 -2.99
CA THR A 310 -15.94 -0.19 -2.24
C THR A 310 -15.67 -0.06 -0.74
N LEU A 311 -14.61 -0.71 -0.25
CA LEU A 311 -14.22 -0.66 1.15
C LEU A 311 -13.93 0.77 1.63
N ALA A 312 -13.18 1.55 0.86
CA ALA A 312 -12.88 2.95 1.19
C ALA A 312 -14.15 3.80 1.36
N LYS A 313 -15.19 3.55 0.56
CA LYS A 313 -16.49 4.25 0.70
C LYS A 313 -17.25 3.83 1.95
N GLU A 314 -17.17 2.54 2.31
CA GLU A 314 -17.78 2.05 3.54
C GLU A 314 -17.09 2.63 4.77
N MET A 315 -15.75 2.73 4.75
CA MET A 315 -14.98 3.41 5.80
C MET A 315 -15.34 4.89 5.89
N GLU A 316 -15.39 5.60 4.76
CA GLU A 316 -15.82 7.01 4.71
C GLU A 316 -17.20 7.22 5.32
N LYS A 317 -18.16 6.32 5.03
CA LYS A 317 -19.49 6.39 5.61
C LYS A 317 -19.47 6.19 7.14
N ARG A 318 -18.65 5.25 7.64
CA ARG A 318 -18.52 5.00 9.09
C ARG A 318 -17.96 6.23 9.81
N ASP A 319 -16.91 6.86 9.24
CA ASP A 319 -16.33 8.09 9.80
C ASP A 319 -17.36 9.23 9.88
N ASP A 320 -18.17 9.39 8.82
CA ASP A 320 -19.23 10.40 8.77
C ASP A 320 -20.33 10.12 9.81
N ASP A 321 -20.75 8.86 9.95
CA ASP A 321 -21.76 8.42 10.93
C ASP A 321 -21.25 8.63 12.38
N GLU A 322 -19.99 8.28 12.68
CA GLU A 322 -19.36 8.51 13.98
C GLU A 322 -19.24 10.00 14.31
N THR A 323 -18.86 10.82 13.34
CA THR A 323 -18.78 12.28 13.51
C THR A 323 -20.16 12.89 13.80
N GLN A 324 -21.21 12.44 13.12
CA GLN A 324 -22.58 12.87 13.39
C GLN A 324 -23.09 12.41 14.77
N MET A 325 -22.75 11.19 15.19
CA MET A 325 -23.06 10.70 16.53
C MET A 325 -22.36 11.54 17.62
N LEU A 326 -21.08 11.85 17.44
CA LEU A 326 -20.34 12.70 18.38
C LEU A 326 -20.92 14.11 18.44
N ALA A 327 -21.25 14.72 17.30
CA ALA A 327 -21.84 16.06 17.24
C ALA A 327 -23.23 16.13 17.91
N SER A 328 -24.05 15.06 17.79
CA SER A 328 -25.36 14.99 18.44
C SER A 328 -25.32 14.63 19.93
N SER A 329 -24.19 14.09 20.41
CA SER A 329 -23.98 13.75 21.83
C SER A 329 -23.53 14.93 22.69
N ILE A 330 -23.17 16.07 22.08
CA ILE A 330 -22.86 17.30 22.81
C ILE A 330 -24.19 17.92 23.24
N PRO A 331 -24.56 17.89 24.54
CA PRO A 331 -25.76 18.57 24.99
C PRO A 331 -25.64 20.04 24.64
N LEU A 332 -26.60 20.56 23.89
CA LEU A 332 -26.79 22.00 23.79
C LEU A 332 -27.27 22.43 25.17
N ASP A 333 -26.36 22.93 26.01
CA ASP A 333 -26.74 23.54 27.27
C ASP A 333 -27.67 24.72 26.94
N ASP A 334 -28.97 24.54 27.19
CA ASP A 334 -30.03 25.55 27.06
C ASP A 334 -29.83 26.75 28.02
N GLU A 335 -28.71 26.85 28.73
CA GLU A 335 -28.41 27.92 29.70
C GLU A 335 -27.96 29.25 29.06
N TYR A 336 -27.90 29.37 27.73
CA TYR A 336 -27.53 30.62 27.06
C TYR A 336 -28.70 31.49 26.56
N ASP A 337 -29.93 31.24 27.02
CA ASP A 337 -31.11 32.02 26.61
C ASP A 337 -31.47 33.18 27.58
N GLY A 338 -30.57 33.53 28.53
CA GLY A 338 -30.86 34.43 29.65
C GLY A 338 -30.02 35.72 29.78
N MET A 339 -29.08 36.01 28.87
CA MET A 339 -28.24 37.22 28.95
C MET A 339 -28.28 38.08 27.68
N ILE A 340 -29.42 38.71 27.40
CA ILE A 340 -29.52 39.97 26.61
C ILE A 340 -30.48 40.93 27.32
#